data_AF-A0A9E0NBX7-F1
#
_entry.id   AF-A0A9E0NBX7-F1
#
_cell.length_a   1.000
_cell.length_b   1.000
_cell.length_c   1.000
_cell.angle_alpha   90.00
_cell.angle_beta   90.00
_cell.angle_gamma   90.00
#
_symmetry.space_group_name_H-M   'P 1'
#
loop_
_entity.id
_entity.type
_entity.pdbx_description
1 polymer ?
#
loop_
_entity_poly.entity_id
_entity_poly.type
_entity_poly.pdbx_seq_one_letter_code
_entity_poly.pdbx_strand_id
1 'polypeptide(L)'
;MSRRRGEDETRLASRLADELREAPSGLHVVGPPGVAVPDGWPQPCKDVYTELDGASLYAETLELVAAAEVVADGDRWKFGRWDGDDLWFDRRGQVWRFDPGLEAAVLDGTGLDRWLAGAIDAVALLFDGEGEYFDAAFDEDGELAVETQERMARAQLRRDPKAPAPRWRLAQVLAGHDQVAAARDELEQVVAYAPAFPWAWLDLARLSESLGELEGARDEAMAAAEAAAGGDFAGYFWAQAARLCARAGDEPGRVRAAAAAVKASPDLVRDHVTGARAQLVEGDLDSVRGLLDLARAVAPRDLEVLATAGELDKARALAALAPRVVAQADGDDDDEDDDDDDDDEDDGAPRLDS
;
A
#
# COMPACT_ATOMS: atom_id res chain seq x y z
N MET A 1 -13.59 27.10 -21.72
CA MET A 1 -12.47 26.51 -20.95
C MET A 1 -12.11 25.08 -21.36
N SER A 2 -13.02 24.27 -21.95
CA SER A 2 -12.74 22.86 -22.31
C SER A 2 -11.68 22.63 -23.41
N ARG A 3 -11.45 23.59 -24.32
CA ARG A 3 -10.58 23.39 -25.50
C ARG A 3 -9.09 23.50 -25.19
N ARG A 4 -8.69 24.34 -24.23
CA ARG A 4 -7.28 24.48 -23.80
C ARG A 4 -6.79 23.26 -23.02
N ARG A 5 -7.67 22.62 -22.25
CA ARG A 5 -7.32 21.45 -21.45
C ARG A 5 -6.93 20.24 -22.31
N GLY A 6 -7.65 20.01 -23.41
CA GLY A 6 -7.33 18.90 -24.33
C GLY A 6 -5.99 19.08 -25.07
N GLU A 7 -5.61 20.31 -25.42
CA GLU A 7 -4.31 20.56 -26.06
C GLU A 7 -3.12 20.31 -25.11
N ASP A 8 -3.30 20.54 -23.81
CA ASP A 8 -2.25 20.26 -22.81
C ASP A 8 -2.16 18.76 -22.46
N GLU A 9 -3.25 18.01 -22.56
CA GLU A 9 -3.32 16.56 -22.29
C GLU A 9 -2.67 15.74 -23.43
N THR A 10 -2.97 16.03 -24.70
CA THR A 10 -2.29 15.37 -25.84
C THR A 10 -0.78 15.65 -25.83
N ARG A 11 -0.36 16.83 -25.33
CA ARG A 11 1.06 17.14 -25.12
C ARG A 11 1.70 16.32 -24.00
N LEU A 12 0.93 15.73 -23.08
CA LEU A 12 1.52 14.92 -22.01
C LEU A 12 2.01 13.58 -22.57
N ALA A 13 1.20 12.85 -23.33
CA ALA A 13 1.58 11.56 -23.89
C ALA A 13 2.82 11.64 -24.79
N SER A 14 2.87 12.62 -25.72
CA SER A 14 4.04 12.81 -26.57
C SER A 14 5.28 13.22 -25.76
N ARG A 15 5.14 14.05 -24.72
CA ARG A 15 6.26 14.39 -23.81
C ARG A 15 6.79 13.17 -23.07
N LEU A 16 5.90 12.32 -22.55
CA LEU A 16 6.32 11.07 -21.90
C LEU A 16 7.08 10.17 -22.87
N ALA A 17 6.61 10.05 -24.11
CA ALA A 17 7.31 9.28 -25.13
C ALA A 17 8.67 9.88 -25.49
N ASP A 18 8.80 11.21 -25.53
CA ASP A 18 10.09 11.89 -25.71
C ASP A 18 11.02 11.62 -24.52
N GLU A 19 10.54 11.79 -23.28
CA GLU A 19 11.30 11.51 -22.05
C GLU A 19 11.80 10.05 -22.00
N LEU A 20 10.96 9.08 -22.35
CA LEU A 20 11.34 7.65 -22.39
C LEU A 20 12.35 7.32 -23.51
N ARG A 21 12.36 8.08 -24.61
CA ARG A 21 13.36 7.90 -25.68
C ARG A 21 14.72 8.50 -25.33
N GLU A 22 14.76 9.49 -24.44
CA GLU A 22 15.99 10.09 -23.93
C GLU A 22 16.61 9.31 -22.76
N ALA A 23 15.83 8.42 -22.13
CA ALA A 23 16.30 7.56 -21.05
C ALA A 23 17.37 6.53 -21.50
N PRO A 24 18.19 6.00 -20.56
CA PRO A 24 19.20 4.99 -20.87
C PRO A 24 18.67 3.81 -21.68
N SER A 25 19.46 3.37 -22.66
CA SER A 25 19.10 2.26 -23.53
C SER A 25 18.92 0.97 -22.74
N GLY A 26 17.86 0.22 -23.03
CA GLY A 26 17.59 -1.08 -22.38
C GLY A 26 16.62 -1.00 -21.20
N LEU A 27 16.35 0.18 -20.65
CA LEU A 27 15.33 0.34 -19.61
C LEU A 27 13.91 0.25 -20.15
N HIS A 28 13.68 0.69 -21.38
CA HIS A 28 12.35 0.73 -21.98
C HIS A 28 12.34 0.14 -23.38
N VAL A 29 11.25 -0.52 -23.72
CA VAL A 29 10.90 -0.94 -25.07
C VAL A 29 9.56 -0.29 -25.40
N VAL A 30 9.60 0.78 -26.18
CA VAL A 30 8.40 1.42 -26.71
C VAL A 30 8.10 0.82 -28.08
N GLY A 31 6.93 0.19 -28.21
CA GLY A 31 6.45 -0.35 -29.49
C GLY A 31 6.23 0.74 -30.54
N PRO A 32 6.04 0.38 -31.83
CA PRO A 32 5.62 1.36 -32.82
C PRO A 32 4.26 1.97 -32.41
N PRO A 33 3.99 3.25 -32.77
CA PRO A 33 2.71 3.89 -32.51
C PRO A 33 1.50 3.01 -32.88
N GLY A 34 0.52 2.93 -31.99
CA GLY A 34 -0.65 2.08 -32.16
C GLY A 34 -1.49 2.52 -33.37
N VAL A 35 -1.87 1.58 -34.23
CA VAL A 35 -2.55 1.88 -35.51
C VAL A 35 -4.08 1.97 -35.35
N ALA A 36 -4.66 1.41 -34.28
CA ALA A 36 -6.10 1.41 -34.04
C ALA A 36 -6.46 1.31 -32.55
N VAL A 37 -6.86 2.44 -31.95
CA VAL A 37 -7.42 2.45 -30.59
C VAL A 37 -8.96 2.37 -30.65
N PRO A 38 -9.63 1.55 -29.81
CA PRO A 38 -11.08 1.43 -29.83
C PRO A 38 -11.83 2.76 -29.62
N ASP A 39 -12.86 3.00 -30.43
CA ASP A 39 -13.65 4.26 -30.40
C ASP A 39 -14.30 4.57 -29.05
N GLY A 40 -14.60 3.53 -28.26
CA GLY A 40 -15.26 3.65 -26.95
C GLY A 40 -14.35 4.10 -25.81
N TRP A 41 -13.03 4.20 -26.03
CA TRP A 41 -12.10 4.56 -24.96
C TRP A 41 -12.12 6.06 -24.63
N PRO A 42 -11.84 6.43 -23.37
CA PRO A 42 -11.59 7.82 -22.99
C PRO A 42 -10.45 8.43 -23.81
N GLN A 43 -10.56 9.72 -24.15
CA GLN A 43 -9.53 10.40 -24.96
C GLN A 43 -8.12 10.33 -24.35
N PRO A 44 -7.92 10.53 -23.03
CA PRO A 44 -6.58 10.39 -22.44
C PRO A 44 -5.98 8.99 -22.65
N CYS A 45 -6.81 7.93 -22.65
CA CYS A 45 -6.33 6.58 -22.94
C CYS A 45 -5.94 6.42 -24.41
N LYS A 46 -6.69 7.02 -25.33
CA LYS A 46 -6.35 7.02 -26.76
C LYS A 46 -5.04 7.72 -27.04
N ASP A 47 -4.80 8.85 -26.37
CA ASP A 47 -3.57 9.62 -26.54
C ASP A 47 -2.35 8.80 -26.05
N VAL A 48 -2.45 8.17 -24.88
CA VAL A 48 -1.40 7.26 -24.37
C VAL A 48 -1.11 6.12 -25.35
N TYR A 49 -2.15 5.42 -25.80
CA TYR A 49 -2.00 4.29 -26.72
C TYR A 49 -1.61 4.66 -28.15
N THR A 50 -1.72 5.93 -28.53
CA THR A 50 -1.18 6.38 -29.81
C THR A 50 0.35 6.42 -29.77
N GLU A 51 0.93 6.73 -28.61
CA GLU A 51 2.38 6.95 -28.45
C GLU A 51 3.11 5.76 -27.82
N LEU A 52 2.44 5.02 -26.92
CA LEU A 52 3.04 4.02 -26.04
C LEU A 52 2.37 2.64 -26.15
N ASP A 53 1.85 2.29 -27.33
CA ASP A 53 1.21 0.99 -27.56
C ASP A 53 2.16 -0.18 -27.32
N GLY A 54 1.78 -1.11 -26.43
CA GLY A 54 2.62 -2.28 -26.12
C GLY A 54 3.93 -1.96 -25.41
N ALA A 55 4.06 -0.80 -24.76
CA ALA A 55 5.31 -0.40 -24.12
C ALA A 55 5.64 -1.27 -22.89
N SER A 56 6.90 -1.67 -22.77
CA SER A 56 7.48 -2.23 -21.55
C SER A 56 8.47 -1.23 -20.96
N LEU A 57 8.29 -0.86 -19.71
CA LEU A 57 9.00 0.24 -19.05
C LEU A 57 9.72 -0.27 -17.81
N TYR A 58 10.99 0.15 -17.66
CA TYR A 58 11.85 -0.12 -16.51
C TYR A 58 11.97 -1.62 -16.22
N ALA A 59 12.60 -2.38 -17.13
CA ALA A 59 12.82 -3.81 -16.95
C ALA A 59 11.52 -4.59 -16.61
N GLU A 60 10.45 -4.31 -17.35
CA GLU A 60 9.14 -4.98 -17.20
C GLU A 60 8.42 -4.68 -15.86
N THR A 61 8.92 -3.73 -15.05
CA THR A 61 8.19 -3.28 -13.84
C THR A 61 6.82 -2.69 -14.21
N LEU A 62 6.71 -2.00 -15.34
CA LEU A 62 5.45 -1.46 -15.84
C LEU A 62 5.25 -1.86 -17.31
N GLU A 63 4.22 -2.64 -17.57
CA GLU A 63 3.88 -3.14 -18.90
C GLU A 63 2.54 -2.58 -19.36
N LEU A 64 2.46 -2.08 -20.59
CA LEU A 64 1.22 -1.77 -21.28
C LEU A 64 0.92 -2.89 -22.27
N VAL A 65 -0.23 -3.54 -22.12
CA VAL A 65 -0.75 -4.53 -23.08
C VAL A 65 -1.12 -3.78 -24.36
N ALA A 66 -0.80 -4.35 -25.54
CA ALA A 66 -1.13 -3.75 -26.82
C ALA A 66 -2.64 -3.46 -26.95
N ALA A 67 -3.04 -2.37 -27.61
CA ALA A 67 -4.43 -1.93 -27.69
C ALA A 67 -5.38 -3.02 -28.23
N ALA A 68 -4.90 -3.85 -29.14
CA ALA A 68 -5.63 -4.96 -29.73
C ALA A 68 -5.85 -6.15 -28.77
N GLU A 69 -5.03 -6.23 -27.71
CA GLU A 69 -5.03 -7.31 -26.71
C GLU A 69 -5.71 -6.89 -25.39
N VAL A 70 -6.06 -5.61 -25.24
CA VAL A 70 -6.78 -5.10 -24.08
C VAL A 70 -8.14 -5.79 -23.94
N VAL A 71 -8.33 -6.46 -22.80
CA VAL A 71 -9.55 -7.23 -22.50
C VAL A 71 -10.50 -6.39 -21.66
N ALA A 72 -11.77 -6.34 -22.06
CA ALA A 72 -12.82 -5.74 -21.26
C ALA A 72 -13.36 -6.72 -20.22
N ASP A 73 -13.53 -6.26 -18.98
CA ASP A 73 -14.25 -6.95 -17.93
C ASP A 73 -15.24 -5.98 -17.27
N GLY A 74 -16.53 -6.23 -17.46
CA GLY A 74 -17.60 -5.35 -16.99
C GLY A 74 -17.49 -3.92 -17.57
N ASP A 75 -17.17 -2.95 -16.71
CA ASP A 75 -17.00 -1.54 -17.05
C ASP A 75 -15.53 -1.08 -17.08
N ARG A 76 -14.59 -2.04 -17.00
CA ARG A 76 -13.15 -1.81 -16.97
C ARG A 76 -12.44 -2.53 -18.13
N TRP A 77 -11.24 -2.06 -18.44
CA TRP A 77 -10.36 -2.63 -19.45
C TRP A 77 -8.99 -2.90 -18.85
N LYS A 78 -8.55 -4.16 -18.94
CA LYS A 78 -7.21 -4.59 -18.50
C LYS A 78 -6.19 -4.11 -19.52
N PHE A 79 -5.38 -3.13 -19.12
CA PHE A 79 -4.50 -2.41 -20.04
C PHE A 79 -3.03 -2.66 -19.79
N GLY A 80 -2.66 -3.28 -18.68
CA GLY A 80 -1.26 -3.41 -18.32
C GLY A 80 -1.01 -4.24 -17.08
N ARG A 81 0.24 -4.25 -16.65
CA ARG A 81 0.70 -4.80 -15.38
C ARG A 81 1.67 -3.86 -14.68
N TRP A 82 1.65 -3.87 -13.35
CA TRP A 82 2.67 -3.26 -12.51
C TRP A 82 3.22 -4.34 -11.59
N ASP A 83 4.50 -4.68 -11.73
CA ASP A 83 5.16 -5.72 -10.93
C ASP A 83 4.35 -7.04 -10.90
N GLY A 84 3.85 -7.43 -12.08
CA GLY A 84 2.98 -8.60 -12.25
C GLY A 84 1.50 -8.38 -11.95
N ASP A 85 1.12 -7.35 -11.20
CA ASP A 85 -0.28 -7.08 -10.84
C ASP A 85 -1.06 -6.42 -11.99
N ASP A 86 -2.29 -6.88 -12.20
CA ASP A 86 -3.14 -6.39 -13.29
C ASP A 86 -3.58 -4.94 -13.09
N LEU A 87 -3.43 -4.15 -14.14
CA LEU A 87 -3.88 -2.77 -14.23
C LEU A 87 -5.11 -2.62 -15.11
N TRP A 88 -6.05 -1.81 -14.65
CA TRP A 88 -7.33 -1.58 -15.30
C TRP A 88 -7.61 -0.09 -15.45
N PHE A 89 -8.29 0.33 -16.52
CA PHE A 89 -8.94 1.64 -16.54
C PHE A 89 -10.44 1.52 -16.79
N ASP A 90 -11.22 2.49 -16.31
CA ASP A 90 -12.67 2.51 -16.49
C ASP A 90 -13.14 3.49 -17.60
N ARG A 91 -14.46 3.65 -17.76
CA ARG A 91 -15.07 4.54 -18.76
C ARG A 91 -14.72 6.02 -18.60
N ARG A 92 -14.17 6.42 -17.47
CA ARG A 92 -13.72 7.78 -17.19
C ARG A 92 -12.20 7.91 -17.37
N GLY A 93 -11.51 6.81 -17.66
CA GLY A 93 -10.05 6.74 -17.75
C GLY A 93 -9.38 6.69 -16.38
N GLN A 94 -10.14 6.43 -15.31
CA GLN A 94 -9.55 6.25 -13.99
C GLN A 94 -8.82 4.92 -13.94
N VAL A 95 -7.64 4.90 -13.33
CA VAL A 95 -6.80 3.71 -13.23
C VAL A 95 -7.09 2.99 -11.93
N TRP A 96 -7.24 1.68 -12.02
CA TRP A 96 -7.47 0.77 -10.92
C TRP A 96 -6.36 -0.28 -10.90
N ARG A 97 -5.80 -0.52 -9.72
CA ARG A 97 -4.77 -1.53 -9.49
C ARG A 97 -5.28 -2.54 -8.48
N PHE A 98 -5.05 -3.84 -8.72
CA PHE A 98 -5.29 -4.84 -7.68
C PHE A 98 -4.29 -4.64 -6.55
N ASP A 99 -4.77 -4.54 -5.32
CA ASP A 99 -3.91 -4.53 -4.14
C ASP A 99 -4.02 -5.91 -3.48
N PRO A 100 -2.97 -6.74 -3.51
CA PRO A 100 -3.01 -8.09 -2.96
C PRO A 100 -3.24 -8.08 -1.45
N GLY A 101 -2.76 -7.06 -0.73
CA GLY A 101 -2.99 -6.93 0.71
C GLY A 101 -4.45 -6.64 1.06
N LEU A 102 -5.21 -6.05 0.14
CA LEU A 102 -6.64 -5.78 0.31
C LEU A 102 -7.53 -6.78 -0.43
N GLU A 103 -6.95 -7.70 -1.20
CA GLU A 103 -7.63 -8.59 -2.15
C GLU A 103 -8.67 -7.86 -3.02
N ALA A 104 -8.40 -6.60 -3.38
CA ALA A 104 -9.37 -5.74 -4.04
C ALA A 104 -8.71 -4.73 -4.98
N ALA A 105 -9.45 -4.33 -6.02
CA ALA A 105 -9.02 -3.26 -6.91
C ALA A 105 -9.24 -1.88 -6.27
N VAL A 106 -8.17 -1.12 -6.10
CA VAL A 106 -8.17 0.25 -5.58
C VAL A 106 -8.04 1.26 -6.70
N LEU A 107 -8.67 2.43 -6.51
CA LEU A 107 -8.56 3.55 -7.44
C LEU A 107 -7.16 4.17 -7.31
N ASP A 108 -6.27 3.86 -8.25
CA ASP A 108 -4.86 4.23 -8.21
C ASP A 108 -4.55 5.53 -8.96
N GLY A 109 -5.39 5.90 -9.93
CA GLY A 109 -5.26 7.14 -10.69
C GLY A 109 -6.58 7.73 -11.12
N THR A 110 -6.67 9.05 -11.19
CA THR A 110 -7.86 9.79 -11.67
C THR A 110 -7.88 9.98 -13.18
N GLY A 111 -6.83 9.58 -13.89
CA GLY A 111 -6.69 9.60 -15.35
C GLY A 111 -5.45 8.83 -15.78
N LEU A 112 -5.54 7.99 -16.82
CA LEU A 112 -4.45 7.13 -17.29
C LEU A 112 -3.17 7.90 -17.65
N ASP A 113 -3.31 9.03 -18.34
CA ASP A 113 -2.19 9.90 -18.74
C ASP A 113 -1.40 10.43 -17.54
N ARG A 114 -2.11 11.00 -16.56
CA ARG A 114 -1.51 11.57 -15.34
C ARG A 114 -0.95 10.49 -14.43
N TRP A 115 -1.66 9.37 -14.30
CA TRP A 115 -1.21 8.21 -13.57
C TRP A 115 0.08 7.65 -14.17
N LEU A 116 0.12 7.45 -15.49
CA LEU A 116 1.29 6.89 -16.18
C LEU A 116 2.51 7.81 -16.06
N ALA A 117 2.32 9.14 -16.21
CA ALA A 117 3.38 10.10 -15.95
C ALA A 117 3.94 9.98 -14.53
N GLY A 118 3.06 9.86 -13.53
CA GLY A 118 3.44 9.71 -12.13
C GLY A 118 4.10 8.36 -11.84
N ALA A 119 3.66 7.31 -12.52
CA ALA A 119 4.22 5.97 -12.46
C ALA A 119 5.65 5.93 -12.98
N ILE A 120 5.88 6.51 -14.17
CA ILE A 120 7.21 6.65 -14.76
C ILE A 120 8.13 7.46 -13.82
N ASP A 121 7.69 8.63 -13.36
CA ASP A 121 8.46 9.45 -12.42
C ASP A 121 8.81 8.69 -11.12
N ALA A 122 7.92 7.80 -10.65
CA ALA A 122 8.12 7.00 -9.44
C ALA A 122 9.10 5.85 -9.66
N VAL A 123 8.90 5.04 -10.71
CA VAL A 123 9.76 3.90 -11.02
C VAL A 123 11.16 4.37 -11.41
N ALA A 124 11.30 5.53 -12.07
CA ALA A 124 12.60 6.15 -12.34
C ALA A 124 13.45 6.39 -11.08
N LEU A 125 12.84 6.49 -9.89
CA LEU A 125 13.59 6.66 -8.64
C LEU A 125 14.31 5.40 -8.19
N LEU A 126 14.02 4.26 -8.80
CA LEU A 126 14.66 2.98 -8.52
C LEU A 126 15.95 2.80 -9.33
N PHE A 127 16.15 3.58 -10.39
CA PHE A 127 17.24 3.39 -11.34
C PHE A 127 18.13 4.62 -11.45
N ASP A 128 19.44 4.40 -11.56
CA ASP A 128 20.42 5.45 -11.78
C ASP A 128 20.55 5.87 -13.25
N GLY A 129 21.55 6.71 -13.55
CA GLY A 129 21.81 7.20 -14.91
C GLY A 129 22.36 6.15 -15.87
N GLU A 130 22.82 5.01 -15.37
CA GLU A 130 23.31 3.87 -16.15
C GLU A 130 22.22 2.81 -16.34
N GLY A 131 21.11 2.93 -15.59
CA GLY A 131 19.99 2.00 -15.62
C GLY A 131 20.15 0.83 -14.65
N GLU A 132 21.07 0.94 -13.70
CA GLU A 132 21.21 0.00 -12.58
C GLU A 132 20.30 0.44 -11.42
N TYR A 133 19.95 -0.50 -10.55
CA TYR A 133 19.19 -0.17 -9.34
C TYR A 133 20.02 0.71 -8.41
N PHE A 134 19.40 1.73 -7.82
CA PHE A 134 20.03 2.44 -6.72
C PHE A 134 20.13 1.52 -5.50
N ASP A 135 21.34 1.31 -4.97
CA ASP A 135 21.53 0.54 -3.72
C ASP A 135 20.65 1.08 -2.58
N ALA A 136 20.52 2.40 -2.47
CA ALA A 136 19.68 3.06 -1.47
C ALA A 136 18.17 2.97 -1.73
N ALA A 137 17.74 2.40 -2.87
CA ALA A 137 16.32 2.18 -3.14
C ALA A 137 15.75 1.01 -2.33
N PHE A 138 16.60 0.09 -1.89
CA PHE A 138 16.23 -1.11 -1.15
C PHE A 138 16.93 -1.15 0.21
N ASP A 139 16.33 -1.81 1.18
CA ASP A 139 16.94 -2.09 2.48
C ASP A 139 17.76 -3.40 2.44
N GLU A 140 18.27 -3.79 3.61
CA GLU A 140 19.13 -4.98 3.77
C GLU A 140 18.39 -6.29 3.44
N ASP A 141 17.05 -6.30 3.50
CA ASP A 141 16.21 -7.46 3.18
C ASP A 141 15.80 -7.49 1.70
N GLY A 142 16.21 -6.47 0.93
CA GLY A 142 15.84 -6.31 -0.48
C GLY A 142 14.43 -5.75 -0.67
N GLU A 143 13.78 -5.27 0.40
CA GLU A 143 12.50 -4.57 0.33
C GLU A 143 12.72 -3.10 -0.03
N LEU A 144 11.72 -2.44 -0.59
CA LEU A 144 11.85 -1.01 -0.91
C LEU A 144 12.09 -0.18 0.35
N ALA A 145 13.20 0.54 0.39
CA ALA A 145 13.52 1.44 1.48
C ALA A 145 12.40 2.46 1.67
N VAL A 146 12.05 2.77 2.92
CA VAL A 146 10.82 3.53 3.16
C VAL A 146 10.89 4.96 2.64
N GLU A 147 12.08 5.59 2.67
CA GLU A 147 12.32 6.89 2.04
C GLU A 147 12.04 6.83 0.53
N THR A 148 12.36 5.71 -0.11
CA THR A 148 12.07 5.47 -1.53
C THR A 148 10.58 5.30 -1.76
N GLN A 149 9.88 4.53 -0.92
CA GLN A 149 8.41 4.42 -0.97
C GLN A 149 7.73 5.80 -0.84
N GLU A 150 8.18 6.65 0.09
CA GLU A 150 7.67 8.00 0.27
C GLU A 150 7.89 8.85 -1.00
N ARG A 151 9.13 8.85 -1.54
CA ARG A 151 9.48 9.61 -2.74
C ARG A 151 8.67 9.16 -3.95
N MET A 152 8.46 7.86 -4.12
CA MET A 152 7.63 7.28 -5.18
C MET A 152 6.18 7.73 -5.07
N ALA A 153 5.56 7.62 -3.89
CA ALA A 153 4.19 8.06 -3.67
C ALA A 153 4.03 9.57 -3.94
N ARG A 154 4.99 10.40 -3.48
CA ARG A 154 5.01 11.83 -3.79
C ARG A 154 5.19 12.11 -5.28
N ALA A 155 5.99 11.32 -6.00
CA ALA A 155 6.16 11.45 -7.44
C ALA A 155 4.86 11.24 -8.19
N GLN A 156 4.12 10.19 -7.84
CA GLN A 156 2.78 9.95 -8.38
C GLN A 156 1.84 11.14 -8.10
N LEU A 157 1.82 11.65 -6.87
CA LEU A 157 0.94 12.77 -6.48
C LEU A 157 1.32 14.12 -7.11
N ARG A 158 2.56 14.33 -7.56
CA ARG A 158 2.91 15.53 -8.34
C ARG A 158 2.17 15.56 -9.68
N ARG A 159 1.98 14.40 -10.31
CA ARG A 159 1.28 14.27 -11.60
C ARG A 159 -0.22 14.09 -11.45
N ASP A 160 -0.65 13.40 -10.40
CA ASP A 160 -2.06 13.23 -10.05
C ASP A 160 -2.35 13.54 -8.57
N PRO A 161 -2.53 14.83 -8.20
CA PRO A 161 -2.76 15.23 -6.82
C PRO A 161 -4.07 14.72 -6.21
N LYS A 162 -4.96 14.07 -6.97
CA LYS A 162 -6.23 13.56 -6.44
C LYS A 162 -6.32 12.04 -6.48
N ALA A 163 -5.23 11.36 -6.84
CA ALA A 163 -5.16 9.90 -6.84
C ALA A 163 -5.24 9.38 -5.39
N PRO A 164 -6.27 8.59 -5.04
CA PRO A 164 -6.48 8.20 -3.65
C PRO A 164 -5.49 7.12 -3.19
N ALA A 165 -5.17 6.08 -3.99
CA ALA A 165 -4.28 5.03 -3.52
C ALA A 165 -2.81 5.46 -3.33
N PRO A 166 -2.17 6.26 -4.21
CA PRO A 166 -0.83 6.81 -3.93
C PRO A 166 -0.81 7.67 -2.67
N ARG A 167 -1.87 8.45 -2.41
CA ARG A 167 -1.97 9.28 -1.21
C ARG A 167 -2.20 8.45 0.05
N TRP A 168 -3.00 7.39 -0.05
CA TRP A 168 -3.20 6.43 1.03
C TRP A 168 -1.90 5.68 1.36
N ARG A 169 -1.16 5.20 0.36
CA ARG A 169 0.17 4.60 0.54
C ARG A 169 1.17 5.58 1.19
N LEU A 170 1.17 6.84 0.77
CA LEU A 170 1.96 7.89 1.42
C LEU A 170 1.59 8.03 2.91
N ALA A 171 0.30 8.04 3.24
CA ALA A 171 -0.12 8.13 4.63
C ALA A 171 0.34 6.93 5.47
N GLN A 172 0.31 5.71 4.92
CA GLN A 172 0.79 4.52 5.59
C GLN A 172 2.29 4.57 5.86
N VAL A 173 3.08 4.99 4.87
CA VAL A 173 4.51 5.24 5.01
C VAL A 173 4.77 6.26 6.12
N LEU A 174 4.10 7.41 6.08
CA LEU A 174 4.25 8.46 7.11
C LEU A 174 3.89 7.96 8.51
N ALA A 175 2.81 7.18 8.64
CA ALA A 175 2.40 6.60 9.91
C ALA A 175 3.41 5.57 10.44
N GLY A 176 4.01 4.76 9.56
CA GLY A 176 5.09 3.83 9.92
C GLY A 176 6.33 4.52 10.49
N HIS A 177 6.54 5.79 10.14
CA HIS A 177 7.63 6.64 10.64
C HIS A 177 7.21 7.57 11.79
N ASP A 178 6.12 7.27 12.49
CA ASP A 178 5.59 8.06 13.61
C ASP A 178 5.24 9.52 13.21
N GLN A 179 5.07 9.82 11.91
CA GLN A 179 4.62 11.12 11.42
C GLN A 179 3.09 11.19 11.40
N VAL A 180 2.47 10.86 12.53
CA VAL A 180 1.02 10.63 12.67
C VAL A 180 0.17 11.81 12.18
N ALA A 181 0.58 13.06 12.47
CA ALA A 181 -0.15 14.25 12.03
C ALA A 181 -0.14 14.40 10.50
N ALA A 182 1.01 14.17 9.86
CA ALA A 182 1.11 14.24 8.39
C ALA A 182 0.33 13.10 7.74
N ALA A 183 0.40 11.89 8.28
CA ALA A 183 -0.40 10.76 7.81
C ALA A 183 -1.91 11.05 7.87
N ARG A 184 -2.38 11.67 8.95
CA ARG A 184 -3.77 12.11 9.09
C ARG A 184 -4.16 13.11 8.00
N ASP A 185 -3.36 14.16 7.78
CA ASP A 185 -3.64 15.18 6.76
C ASP A 185 -3.76 14.57 5.35
N GLU A 186 -2.97 13.53 5.06
CA GLU A 186 -3.04 12.79 3.80
C GLU A 186 -4.32 11.95 3.70
N LEU A 187 -4.71 11.23 4.76
CA LEU A 187 -5.94 10.44 4.80
C LEU A 187 -7.21 11.30 4.72
N GLU A 188 -7.24 12.45 5.40
CA GLU A 188 -8.34 13.42 5.31
C GLU A 188 -8.58 13.88 3.86
N GLN A 189 -7.49 14.09 3.11
CA GLN A 189 -7.59 14.37 1.68
C GLN A 189 -8.09 13.17 0.87
N VAL A 190 -7.65 11.94 1.18
CA VAL A 190 -8.15 10.74 0.51
C VAL A 190 -9.66 10.60 0.67
N VAL A 191 -10.17 10.70 1.90
CA VAL A 191 -11.61 10.54 2.15
C VAL A 191 -12.44 11.71 1.62
N ALA A 192 -11.85 12.90 1.49
CA ALA A 192 -12.49 14.03 0.81
C ALA A 192 -12.63 13.83 -0.70
N TYR A 193 -11.63 13.22 -1.36
CA TYR A 193 -11.67 12.98 -2.81
C TYR A 193 -12.35 11.66 -3.20
N ALA A 194 -12.25 10.65 -2.34
CA ALA A 194 -12.76 9.30 -2.54
C ALA A 194 -13.49 8.78 -1.29
N PRO A 195 -14.65 9.37 -0.92
CA PRO A 195 -15.39 8.99 0.30
C PRO A 195 -15.89 7.55 0.29
N ALA A 196 -15.91 6.89 -0.88
CA ALA A 196 -16.26 5.48 -1.05
C ALA A 196 -15.07 4.53 -0.89
N PHE A 197 -13.89 5.00 -0.47
CA PHE A 197 -12.71 4.17 -0.22
C PHE A 197 -12.65 3.78 1.26
N PRO A 198 -13.16 2.60 1.67
CA PRO A 198 -13.35 2.26 3.08
C PRO A 198 -12.03 2.10 3.85
N TRP A 199 -10.97 1.64 3.19
CA TRP A 199 -9.66 1.44 3.83
C TRP A 199 -9.04 2.75 4.33
N ALA A 200 -9.19 3.84 3.59
CA ALA A 200 -8.72 5.16 4.02
C ALA A 200 -9.48 5.65 5.28
N TRP A 201 -10.79 5.44 5.35
CA TRP A 201 -11.56 5.75 6.55
C TRP A 201 -11.15 4.90 7.75
N LEU A 202 -10.86 3.61 7.55
CA LEU A 202 -10.41 2.74 8.63
C LEU A 202 -9.03 3.13 9.15
N ASP A 203 -8.09 3.45 8.27
CA ASP A 203 -6.76 3.91 8.69
C ASP A 203 -6.83 5.28 9.38
N LEU A 204 -7.72 6.16 8.93
CA LEU A 204 -7.98 7.43 9.62
C LEU A 204 -8.51 7.17 11.05
N ALA A 205 -9.47 6.26 11.19
CA ALA A 205 -10.00 5.85 12.49
C ALA A 205 -8.92 5.27 13.44
N ARG A 206 -7.96 4.51 12.90
CA ARG A 206 -6.83 3.96 13.66
C ARG A 206 -5.88 5.06 14.15
N LEU A 207 -5.59 6.05 13.31
CA LEU A 207 -4.79 7.21 13.72
C LEU A 207 -5.51 8.05 14.77
N SER A 208 -6.80 8.34 14.58
CA SER A 208 -7.61 9.06 15.57
C SER A 208 -7.66 8.29 16.90
N GLU A 209 -7.77 6.96 16.87
CA GLU A 209 -7.70 6.12 18.06
C GLU A 209 -6.34 6.20 18.77
N SER A 210 -5.22 6.17 18.03
CA SER A 210 -3.88 6.27 18.60
C SER A 210 -3.59 7.64 19.23
N LEU A 211 -4.19 8.70 18.68
CA LEU A 211 -4.18 10.06 19.23
C LEU A 211 -5.12 10.23 20.44
N GLY A 212 -5.94 9.24 20.77
CA GLY A 212 -6.92 9.30 21.86
C GLY A 212 -8.22 10.03 21.52
N GLU A 213 -8.45 10.35 20.24
CA GLU A 213 -9.63 11.03 19.73
C GLU A 213 -10.78 10.04 19.47
N LEU A 214 -11.25 9.38 20.53
CA LEU A 214 -12.18 8.25 20.43
C LEU A 214 -13.52 8.58 19.74
N GLU A 215 -14.03 9.81 19.88
CA GLU A 215 -15.26 10.22 19.20
C GLU A 215 -15.07 10.33 17.68
N GLY A 216 -13.95 10.92 17.24
CA GLY A 216 -13.59 11.01 15.82
C GLY A 216 -13.32 9.63 15.22
N ALA A 217 -12.53 8.81 15.92
CA ALA A 217 -12.24 7.43 15.52
C ALA A 217 -13.51 6.60 15.32
N ARG A 218 -14.50 6.75 16.21
CA ARG A 218 -15.82 6.11 16.07
C ARG A 218 -16.52 6.54 14.78
N ASP A 219 -16.60 7.84 14.52
CA ASP A 219 -17.33 8.39 13.37
C ASP A 219 -16.66 7.96 12.05
N GLU A 220 -15.32 7.96 12.02
CA GLU A 220 -14.52 7.51 10.87
C GLU A 220 -14.69 6.02 10.60
N ALA A 221 -14.72 5.16 11.62
CA ALA A 221 -14.96 3.73 11.40
C ALA A 221 -16.40 3.41 10.99
N MET A 222 -17.38 4.20 11.45
CA MET A 222 -18.75 4.11 10.92
C MET A 222 -18.78 4.47 9.44
N ALA A 223 -18.08 5.55 9.04
CA ALA A 223 -17.94 5.91 7.62
C ALA A 223 -17.23 4.83 6.80
N ALA A 224 -16.19 4.18 7.35
CA ALA A 224 -15.54 3.04 6.72
C ALA A 224 -16.51 1.89 6.46
N ALA A 225 -17.33 1.55 7.45
CA ALA A 225 -18.30 0.47 7.36
C ALA A 225 -19.46 0.76 6.39
N GLU A 226 -19.89 2.02 6.31
CA GLU A 226 -20.86 2.49 5.33
C GLU A 226 -20.29 2.47 3.91
N ALA A 227 -19.04 2.92 3.72
CA ALA A 227 -18.35 2.89 2.43
C ALA A 227 -18.10 1.45 1.93
N ALA A 228 -17.90 0.50 2.84
CA ALA A 228 -17.71 -0.92 2.53
C ALA A 228 -19.02 -1.69 2.34
N ALA A 229 -20.18 -1.04 2.42
CA ALA A 229 -21.47 -1.73 2.40
C ALA A 229 -21.66 -2.56 1.12
N GLY A 230 -21.74 -3.89 1.29
CA GLY A 230 -21.93 -4.84 0.19
C GLY A 230 -20.64 -5.41 -0.42
N GLY A 231 -19.46 -5.02 0.07
CA GLY A 231 -18.19 -5.67 -0.26
C GLY A 231 -17.85 -6.87 0.62
N ASP A 232 -16.88 -7.67 0.21
CA ASP A 232 -16.48 -8.91 0.90
C ASP A 232 -16.01 -8.68 2.34
N PHE A 233 -15.39 -7.53 2.59
CA PHE A 233 -14.91 -7.12 3.91
C PHE A 233 -15.95 -6.35 4.76
N ALA A 234 -17.21 -6.24 4.33
CA ALA A 234 -18.22 -5.45 5.05
C ALA A 234 -18.37 -5.87 6.52
N GLY A 235 -18.34 -7.18 6.80
CA GLY A 235 -18.40 -7.70 8.17
C GLY A 235 -17.25 -7.22 9.04
N TYR A 236 -16.04 -7.17 8.48
CA TYR A 236 -14.84 -6.70 9.16
C TYR A 236 -14.93 -5.21 9.51
N PHE A 237 -15.31 -4.35 8.56
CA PHE A 237 -15.47 -2.91 8.83
C PHE A 237 -16.55 -2.63 9.88
N TRP A 238 -17.69 -3.32 9.83
CA TRP A 238 -18.72 -3.19 10.86
C TRP A 238 -18.25 -3.67 12.24
N ALA A 239 -17.40 -4.70 12.32
CA ALA A 239 -16.80 -5.12 13.58
C ALA A 239 -15.81 -4.07 14.14
N GLN A 240 -15.02 -3.41 13.28
CA GLN A 240 -14.16 -2.30 13.69
C GLN A 240 -14.98 -1.11 14.21
N ALA A 241 -16.07 -0.75 13.53
CA ALA A 241 -16.99 0.27 14.00
C ALA A 241 -17.61 -0.10 15.36
N ALA A 242 -18.00 -1.36 15.57
CA ALA A 242 -18.50 -1.82 16.87
C ALA A 242 -17.43 -1.70 17.96
N ARG A 243 -16.17 -2.05 17.66
CA ARG A 243 -15.03 -1.95 18.60
C ARG A 243 -14.83 -0.51 19.06
N LEU A 244 -14.79 0.44 18.13
CA LEU A 244 -14.58 1.85 18.47
C LEU A 244 -15.80 2.48 19.16
N CYS A 245 -17.03 2.10 18.78
CA CYS A 245 -18.22 2.49 19.56
C CYS A 245 -18.14 2.02 21.02
N ALA A 246 -17.72 0.76 21.25
CA ALA A 246 -17.56 0.23 22.59
C ALA A 246 -16.50 1.00 23.39
N ARG A 247 -15.34 1.29 22.78
CA ARG A 247 -14.26 2.08 23.41
C ARG A 247 -14.69 3.52 23.73
N ALA A 248 -15.48 4.14 22.86
CA ALA A 248 -16.04 5.47 23.07
C ALA A 248 -17.22 5.49 24.06
N GLY A 249 -17.66 4.33 24.59
CA GLY A 249 -18.82 4.22 25.47
C GLY A 249 -20.18 4.40 24.78
N ASP A 250 -20.22 4.40 23.44
CA ASP A 250 -21.45 4.44 22.64
C ASP A 250 -22.04 3.04 22.49
N GLU A 251 -22.67 2.56 23.56
CA GLU A 251 -23.32 1.25 23.58
C GLU A 251 -24.43 1.10 22.49
N PRO A 252 -25.31 2.11 22.25
CA PRO A 252 -26.24 2.05 21.13
C PRO A 252 -25.55 1.91 19.77
N GLY A 253 -24.46 2.64 19.51
CA GLY A 253 -23.65 2.52 18.30
C GLY A 253 -23.05 1.14 18.16
N ARG A 254 -22.44 0.61 19.23
CA ARG A 254 -21.85 -0.74 19.27
C ARG A 254 -22.87 -1.79 18.88
N VAL A 255 -24.06 -1.76 19.48
CA VAL A 255 -25.12 -2.75 19.19
C VAL A 255 -25.57 -2.70 17.72
N ARG A 256 -25.73 -1.49 17.15
CA ARG A 256 -26.10 -1.33 15.73
C ARG A 256 -25.01 -1.88 14.80
N ALA A 257 -23.76 -1.50 15.03
CA ALA A 257 -22.62 -1.94 14.24
C ALA A 257 -22.41 -3.46 14.35
N ALA A 258 -22.52 -4.03 15.55
CA ALA A 258 -22.43 -5.48 15.77
C ALA A 258 -23.51 -6.25 15.01
N ALA A 259 -24.77 -5.77 15.02
CA ALA A 259 -25.83 -6.39 14.25
C ALA A 259 -25.58 -6.33 12.73
N ALA A 260 -25.02 -5.21 12.23
CA ALA A 260 -24.62 -5.08 10.84
C ALA A 260 -23.46 -6.02 10.48
N ALA A 261 -22.47 -6.19 11.38
CA ALA A 261 -21.35 -7.11 11.21
C ALA A 261 -21.83 -8.56 11.04
N VAL A 262 -22.70 -9.04 11.95
CA VAL A 262 -23.27 -10.40 11.89
C VAL A 262 -24.15 -10.59 10.65
N LYS A 263 -24.88 -9.56 10.23
CA LYS A 263 -25.68 -9.62 9.00
C LYS A 263 -24.79 -9.76 7.75
N ALA A 264 -23.68 -9.03 7.71
CA ALA A 264 -22.75 -9.04 6.57
C ALA A 264 -21.91 -10.32 6.54
N SER A 265 -21.48 -10.82 7.70
CA SER A 265 -20.75 -12.08 7.84
C SER A 265 -21.24 -12.85 9.07
N PRO A 266 -22.18 -13.80 8.89
CA PRO A 266 -22.77 -14.57 9.99
C PRO A 266 -21.77 -15.40 10.79
N ASP A 267 -20.67 -15.80 10.15
CA ASP A 267 -19.63 -16.65 10.73
C ASP A 267 -18.46 -15.85 11.35
N LEU A 268 -18.47 -14.52 11.23
CA LEU A 268 -17.36 -13.63 11.62
C LEU A 268 -16.82 -13.88 13.03
N VAL A 269 -17.69 -14.02 14.03
CA VAL A 269 -17.29 -14.22 15.42
C VAL A 269 -16.55 -15.55 15.59
N ARG A 270 -17.08 -16.62 14.98
CA ARG A 270 -16.47 -17.95 15.01
C ARG A 270 -15.13 -17.95 14.29
N ASP A 271 -15.03 -17.27 13.15
CA ASP A 271 -13.82 -17.21 12.35
C ASP A 271 -12.72 -16.42 13.08
N HIS A 272 -13.06 -15.30 13.74
CA HIS A 272 -12.14 -14.57 14.62
C HIS A 272 -11.66 -15.40 15.81
N VAL A 273 -12.55 -16.16 16.47
CA VAL A 273 -12.15 -17.05 17.58
C VAL A 273 -11.24 -18.17 17.09
N THR A 274 -11.54 -18.76 15.94
CA THR A 274 -10.70 -19.79 15.32
C THR A 274 -9.31 -19.25 14.98
N GLY A 275 -9.23 -18.08 14.35
CA GLY A 275 -7.97 -17.40 14.07
C GLY A 275 -7.19 -17.07 15.34
N ALA A 276 -7.86 -16.55 16.38
CA ALA A 276 -7.23 -16.24 17.65
C ALA A 276 -6.64 -17.50 18.33
N ARG A 277 -7.32 -18.64 18.27
CA ARG A 277 -6.78 -19.91 18.77
C ARG A 277 -5.57 -20.38 17.98
N ALA A 278 -5.58 -20.23 16.66
CA ALA A 278 -4.41 -20.55 15.84
C ALA A 278 -3.20 -19.68 16.21
N GLN A 279 -3.39 -18.36 16.34
CA GLN A 279 -2.31 -17.44 16.73
C GLN A 279 -1.80 -17.65 18.16
N LEU A 280 -2.64 -18.14 19.07
CA LEU A 280 -2.20 -18.56 20.40
C LEU A 280 -1.21 -19.73 20.35
N VAL A 281 -1.34 -20.63 19.37
CA VAL A 281 -0.40 -21.76 19.19
C VAL A 281 0.96 -21.26 18.70
N GLU A 282 0.96 -20.28 17.80
CA GLU A 282 2.17 -19.64 17.27
C GLU A 282 2.82 -18.66 18.26
N GLY A 283 2.11 -18.28 19.33
CA GLY A 283 2.61 -17.35 20.35
C GLY A 283 2.49 -15.88 19.97
N ASP A 284 1.82 -15.54 18.87
CA ASP A 284 1.56 -14.15 18.47
C ASP A 284 0.40 -13.56 19.28
N LEU A 285 0.70 -13.15 20.51
CA LEU A 285 -0.29 -12.64 21.46
C LEU A 285 -0.94 -11.32 21.01
N ASP A 286 -0.31 -10.55 20.12
CA ASP A 286 -0.85 -9.29 19.62
C ASP A 286 -1.94 -9.52 18.59
N SER A 287 -1.72 -10.44 17.64
CA SER A 287 -2.76 -10.87 16.70
C SER A 287 -3.97 -11.49 17.42
N VAL A 288 -3.74 -12.30 18.46
CA VAL A 288 -4.80 -12.88 19.29
C VAL A 288 -5.67 -11.78 19.92
N ARG A 289 -5.02 -10.76 20.51
CA ARG A 289 -5.71 -9.63 21.13
C ARG A 289 -6.57 -8.88 20.10
N GLY A 290 -6.03 -8.56 18.93
CA GLY A 290 -6.76 -7.84 17.89
C GLY A 290 -8.04 -8.57 17.45
N LEU A 291 -7.95 -9.88 17.21
CA LEU A 291 -9.09 -10.72 16.82
C LEU A 291 -10.15 -10.79 17.93
N LEU A 292 -9.71 -10.98 19.18
CA LEU A 292 -10.63 -11.05 20.32
C LEU A 292 -11.31 -9.72 20.65
N ASP A 293 -10.63 -8.59 20.45
CA ASP A 293 -11.23 -7.27 20.63
C ASP A 293 -12.39 -7.05 19.65
N LEU A 294 -12.24 -7.47 18.39
CA LEU A 294 -13.32 -7.44 17.40
C LEU A 294 -14.45 -8.41 17.77
N ALA A 295 -14.13 -9.66 18.12
CA ALA A 295 -15.12 -10.66 18.50
C ALA A 295 -15.93 -10.22 19.73
N ARG A 296 -15.28 -9.65 20.75
CA ARG A 296 -15.93 -9.09 21.95
C ARG A 296 -16.81 -7.90 21.64
N ALA A 297 -16.40 -7.03 20.72
CA ALA A 297 -17.22 -5.88 20.33
C ALA A 297 -18.55 -6.31 19.69
N VAL A 298 -18.51 -7.38 18.88
CA VAL A 298 -19.69 -7.94 18.19
C VAL A 298 -20.54 -8.80 19.14
N ALA A 299 -19.91 -9.71 19.88
CA ALA A 299 -20.58 -10.69 20.74
C ALA A 299 -19.96 -10.75 22.16
N PRO A 300 -20.17 -9.72 23.00
CA PRO A 300 -19.47 -9.58 24.29
C PRO A 300 -19.83 -10.65 25.34
N ARG A 301 -20.86 -11.46 25.09
CA ARG A 301 -21.33 -12.54 25.98
C ARG A 301 -21.15 -13.92 25.38
N ASP A 302 -20.47 -14.03 24.25
CA ASP A 302 -20.16 -15.32 23.64
C ASP A 302 -19.17 -16.10 24.51
N LEU A 303 -19.52 -17.34 24.86
CA LEU A 303 -18.74 -18.15 25.79
C LEU A 303 -17.39 -18.56 25.21
N GLU A 304 -17.30 -18.79 23.90
CA GLU A 304 -16.05 -19.16 23.25
C GLU A 304 -15.08 -17.98 23.21
N VAL A 305 -15.58 -16.78 22.89
CA VAL A 305 -14.81 -15.53 22.96
C VAL A 305 -14.26 -15.30 24.36
N LEU A 306 -15.09 -15.48 25.40
CA LEU A 306 -14.68 -15.32 26.79
C LEU A 306 -13.65 -16.36 27.24
N ALA A 307 -13.82 -17.62 26.83
CA ALA A 307 -12.89 -18.71 27.14
C ALA A 307 -11.51 -18.45 26.52
N THR A 308 -11.46 -18.14 25.23
CA THR A 308 -10.20 -17.91 24.50
C THR A 308 -9.49 -16.64 24.98
N ALA A 309 -10.22 -15.62 25.42
CA ALA A 309 -9.58 -14.49 26.07
C ALA A 309 -8.97 -14.82 27.44
N GLY A 310 -9.60 -15.73 28.21
CA GLY A 310 -8.99 -16.25 29.43
C GLY A 310 -7.72 -17.08 29.17
N GLU A 311 -7.60 -17.71 28.00
CA GLU A 311 -6.36 -18.38 27.55
C GLU A 311 -5.27 -17.36 27.22
N LEU A 312 -5.60 -16.29 26.50
CA LEU A 312 -4.69 -15.18 26.23
C LEU A 312 -4.15 -14.56 27.53
N ASP A 313 -5.02 -14.30 28.52
CA ASP A 313 -4.59 -13.74 29.80
C ASP A 313 -3.60 -14.65 30.54
N LYS A 314 -3.82 -15.98 30.50
CA LYS A 314 -2.87 -16.97 31.04
C LYS A 314 -1.55 -16.98 30.27
N ALA A 315 -1.60 -16.96 28.94
CA ALA A 315 -0.40 -16.95 28.09
C ALA A 315 0.46 -15.71 28.36
N ARG A 316 -0.15 -14.53 28.46
CA ARG A 316 0.54 -13.28 28.82
C ARG A 316 1.14 -13.33 30.22
N ALA A 317 0.43 -13.89 31.20
CA ALA A 317 0.96 -14.06 32.54
C ALA A 317 2.17 -15.01 32.58
N LEU A 318 2.14 -16.10 31.82
CA LEU A 318 3.28 -17.02 31.69
C LEU A 318 4.46 -16.35 30.99
N ALA A 319 4.23 -15.63 29.89
CA ALA A 319 5.28 -14.88 29.19
C ALA A 319 5.94 -13.82 30.09
N ALA A 320 5.16 -13.15 30.96
CA ALA A 320 5.68 -12.20 31.93
C ALA A 320 6.50 -12.84 33.06
N LEU A 321 6.26 -14.12 33.37
CA LEU A 321 7.00 -14.89 34.37
C LEU A 321 8.21 -15.62 33.80
N ALA A 322 8.28 -15.82 32.47
CA ALA A 322 9.42 -16.40 31.82
C ALA A 322 10.65 -15.53 32.15
N PRO A 323 11.69 -16.10 32.78
CA PRO A 323 12.88 -15.32 33.09
C PRO A 323 13.44 -14.76 31.78
N ARG A 324 13.78 -13.47 31.77
CA ARG A 324 14.52 -12.82 30.68
C ARG A 324 15.94 -13.40 30.64
N VAL A 325 16.04 -14.68 30.32
CA VAL A 325 17.30 -15.34 30.07
C VAL A 325 17.68 -14.93 28.65
N VAL A 326 18.88 -14.35 28.52
CA VAL A 326 19.52 -13.84 27.29
C VAL A 326 19.23 -12.37 26.94
N ALA A 327 19.94 -11.47 27.62
CA ALA A 327 20.47 -10.22 27.07
C ALA A 327 21.74 -9.79 27.84
N GLN A 328 22.59 -10.76 28.19
CA GLN A 328 23.81 -10.51 28.97
C GLN A 328 24.95 -11.50 28.62
N ALA A 329 24.95 -12.04 27.39
CA ALA A 329 25.93 -13.04 26.95
C ALA A 329 26.93 -12.56 25.88
N ASP A 330 26.92 -11.27 25.51
CA ASP A 330 27.87 -10.69 24.52
C ASP A 330 28.65 -9.50 25.10
N GLY A 331 29.14 -9.63 26.34
CA GLY A 331 29.89 -8.57 27.03
C GLY A 331 31.15 -9.06 27.73
N ASP A 332 31.76 -10.13 27.23
CA ASP A 332 33.18 -10.42 27.40
C ASP A 332 33.69 -10.53 25.96
N ASP A 333 34.07 -9.41 25.32
CA ASP A 333 35.47 -8.97 25.28
C ASP A 333 36.40 -10.18 25.06
N ASP A 334 36.29 -10.79 23.87
CA ASP A 334 37.41 -11.50 23.25
C ASP A 334 38.50 -10.46 22.94
N ASP A 335 39.27 -10.15 23.99
CA ASP A 335 40.68 -9.81 23.92
C ASP A 335 41.40 -11.00 23.21
N GLU A 336 41.33 -11.09 21.88
CA GLU A 336 42.26 -11.91 21.09
C GLU A 336 43.21 -10.98 20.33
N ASP A 337 44.26 -10.61 21.06
CA ASP A 337 45.66 -10.63 20.65
C ASP A 337 45.97 -10.16 19.22
N ASP A 338 46.36 -8.89 19.14
CA ASP A 338 47.36 -8.35 18.22
C ASP A 338 48.67 -9.19 18.33
N ASP A 339 48.76 -10.30 17.62
CA ASP A 339 50.04 -10.97 17.35
C ASP A 339 50.40 -10.80 15.86
N ASP A 340 51.31 -9.87 15.64
CA ASP A 340 52.46 -9.92 14.74
C ASP A 340 52.46 -11.03 13.66
N ASP A 341 52.45 -10.63 12.39
CA ASP A 341 53.43 -11.18 11.44
C ASP A 341 53.67 -10.17 10.32
N ASP A 342 54.80 -9.48 10.47
CA ASP A 342 55.62 -8.96 9.39
C ASP A 342 55.78 -10.02 8.29
N ASP A 343 55.54 -9.65 7.03
CA ASP A 343 56.42 -10.13 5.97
C ASP A 343 56.47 -9.15 4.80
N ASP A 344 57.70 -8.64 4.65
CA ASP A 344 58.26 -7.88 3.55
C ASP A 344 58.07 -8.59 2.20
N GLU A 345 57.80 -7.82 1.14
CA GLU A 345 58.35 -7.99 -0.23
C GLU A 345 57.81 -6.80 -1.06
N ASP A 346 58.48 -5.66 -1.07
CA ASP A 346 59.57 -5.31 -2.02
C ASP A 346 59.31 -5.78 -3.46
N ASP A 347 58.76 -4.89 -4.29
CA ASP A 347 59.29 -4.75 -5.65
C ASP A 347 58.93 -3.39 -6.29
N GLY A 348 59.90 -2.47 -6.23
CA GLY A 348 60.55 -2.00 -7.46
C GLY A 348 59.75 -1.24 -8.53
N ALA A 349 59.74 0.10 -8.38
CA ALA A 349 60.15 1.09 -9.40
C ALA A 349 59.22 1.42 -10.62
N PRO A 350 59.52 2.49 -11.40
CA PRO A 350 59.90 3.85 -11.03
C PRO A 350 59.05 4.94 -11.72
N ARG A 351 59.13 6.15 -11.15
CA ARG A 351 58.72 7.43 -11.76
C ARG A 351 59.49 7.74 -13.04
N LEU A 352 58.80 8.31 -14.03
CA LEU A 352 59.39 9.24 -15.00
C LEU A 352 58.53 10.50 -15.08
N ASP A 353 59.11 11.61 -14.64
CA ASP A 353 58.67 12.97 -14.94
C ASP A 353 58.94 13.28 -16.42
N SER A 354 57.97 13.91 -17.09
CA SER A 354 58.14 15.06 -18.00
C SER A 354 56.77 15.62 -18.40
#